data_AF-A0AAW5EG75-F1
#
_entry.id   AF-A0AAW5EG75-F1
#
_cell.length_a   1.000
_cell.length_b   1.000
_cell.length_c   1.000
_cell.angle_alpha   90.00
_cell.angle_beta   90.00
_cell.angle_gamma   90.00
#
_symmetry.space_group_name_H-M   'P 1'
#
loop_
_entity.id
_entity.type
_entity.pdbx_description
1 polymer ?
#
loop_
_entity_poly.entity_id
_entity_poly.type
_entity_poly.pdbx_seq_one_letter_code
_entity_poly.pdbx_strand_id
1 'polypeptide(L)' 'EFKSYLLEKSQLKGKKFFMPLRIILTGNTHGPELNDLYPYIKNYINELARI' A
#
# COMPACT_ATOMS: atom_id res chain seq x y z
N GLU A 1 -7.45 -8.89 6.61
CA GLU A 1 -8.33 -7.81 7.11
C GLU A 1 -7.93 -6.43 6.59
N PHE A 2 -6.73 -5.91 6.87
CA PHE A 2 -6.28 -4.58 6.41
C PHE A 2 -6.38 -4.34 4.89
N LYS A 3 -5.91 -5.30 4.07
CA LYS A 3 -6.02 -5.25 2.61
C LYS A 3 -7.48 -5.11 2.15
N SER A 4 -8.39 -5.91 2.74
CA SER A 4 -9.82 -5.89 2.40
C SER A 4 -10.46 -4.56 2.79
N TYR A 5 -10.16 -4.05 3.99
CA TYR A 5 -10.64 -2.75 4.47
C TYR A 5 -10.23 -1.61 3.52
N LEU A 6 -8.97 -1.58 3.10
CA LEU A 6 -8.48 -0.54 2.18
C LEU A 6 -9.11 -0.64 0.78
N LEU A 7 -9.31 -1.85 0.26
CA LEU A 7 -9.99 -2.08 -1.02
C LEU A 7 -11.44 -1.59 -0.97
N GLU A 8 -12.14 -1.83 0.14
CA GLU A 8 -13.51 -1.37 0.36
C GLU A 8 -13.58 0.15 0.46
N LYS A 9 -12.72 0.76 1.31
CA LYS A 9 -12.72 2.21 1.53
C LYS A 9 -12.30 3.03 0.32
N SER A 10 -11.29 2.57 -0.41
CA SER A 10 -10.81 3.27 -1.60
C SER A 10 -11.70 3.06 -2.82
N GLN A 11 -12.52 2.00 -2.83
CA GLN A 11 -13.25 1.51 -4.00
C GLN A 11 -12.34 1.20 -5.21
N LEU A 12 -11.02 1.12 -5.00
CA LEU A 12 -10.04 0.79 -6.02
C LEU A 12 -9.74 -0.71 -5.98
N LYS A 13 -9.45 -1.29 -7.16
CA LYS A 13 -9.14 -2.72 -7.30
C LYS A 13 -7.97 -2.94 -8.25
N GLY A 14 -7.29 -4.08 -8.08
CA GLY A 14 -6.18 -4.50 -8.92
C GLY A 14 -5.09 -3.44 -9.04
N LYS A 15 -4.57 -3.24 -10.25
CA LYS A 15 -3.47 -2.30 -10.51
C LYS A 15 -3.77 -0.87 -10.02
N LYS A 16 -5.03 -0.42 -10.12
CA LYS A 16 -5.44 0.93 -9.69
C LYS A 16 -5.36 1.13 -8.17
N PHE A 17 -5.35 0.05 -7.38
CA PHE A 17 -5.14 0.11 -5.93
C PHE A 17 -3.66 -0.11 -5.58
N PHE A 18 -3.06 -1.18 -6.08
CA PHE A 18 -1.71 -1.58 -5.65
C PHE A 18 -0.61 -0.66 -6.18
N MET A 19 -0.73 -0.15 -7.40
CA MET A 19 0.30 0.72 -7.99
C MET A 19 0.46 2.05 -7.25
N PRO A 20 -0.60 2.86 -7.01
CA PRO A 20 -0.44 4.11 -6.27
C PRO A 20 -0.02 3.87 -4.81
N LEU A 21 -0.57 2.85 -4.15
CA LEU A 21 -0.18 2.51 -2.78
C LEU A 21 1.31 2.15 -2.68
N ARG A 22 1.84 1.41 -3.65
CA ARG A 22 3.27 1.10 -3.73
C ARG A 22 4.11 2.36 -3.92
N ILE A 23 3.71 3.24 -4.85
CA ILE A 23 4.45 4.49 -5.11
C ILE A 23 4.49 5.36 -3.85
N ILE A 24 3.38 5.48 -3.12
CA ILE A 24 3.33 6.25 -1.87
C ILE A 24 4.28 5.65 -0.82
N LEU A 25 4.26 4.32 -0.65
CA LEU A 25 5.01 3.66 0.41
C LEU A 25 6.50 3.45 0.10
N THR A 26 6.87 3.31 -1.17
CA THR A 26 8.25 2.94 -1.57
C THR A 26 8.88 3.87 -2.60
N GLY A 27 8.14 4.82 -3.18
CA GLY A 27 8.61 5.68 -4.28
C GLY A 27 8.87 4.95 -5.60
N ASN A 28 8.53 3.65 -5.69
CA ASN A 28 8.84 2.81 -6.84
C ASN A 28 7.58 2.21 -7.47
N THR A 29 7.62 1.97 -8.78
CA THR A 29 6.52 1.31 -9.53
C THR A 29 6.61 -0.22 -9.44
N HIS A 30 7.80 -0.75 -9.18
CA HIS A 30 8.10 -2.17 -9.05
C HIS A 30 8.56 -2.50 -7.62
N GLY A 31 8.34 -3.74 -7.18
CA GLY A 31 8.69 -4.16 -5.83
C GLY A 31 7.89 -5.36 -5.34
N PRO A 32 8.09 -5.74 -4.06
CA PRO A 32 7.40 -6.85 -3.43
C PRO A 32 5.89 -6.63 -3.32
N GLU A 33 5.15 -7.71 -3.13
CA GLU A 33 3.71 -7.66 -2.86
C GLU A 33 3.43 -6.92 -1.56
N LEU A 34 2.26 -6.26 -1.47
CA LEU A 34 1.90 -5.48 -0.28
C LEU A 34 1.89 -6.36 0.98
N ASN A 35 1.45 -7.61 0.86
CA ASN A 35 1.40 -8.55 1.98
C ASN A 35 2.79 -8.87 2.54
N ASP A 36 3.80 -8.91 1.68
CA ASP A 36 5.19 -9.20 2.08
C ASP A 36 5.84 -7.95 2.68
N LEU A 37 5.50 -6.77 2.16
CA LEU A 37 6.04 -5.50 2.63
C LEU A 37 5.42 -5.05 3.95
N TYR A 38 4.11 -5.26 4.13
CA TYR A 38 3.33 -4.71 5.23
C TYR A 38 3.88 -4.99 6.65
N PRO A 39 4.37 -6.22 6.98
CA PRO A 39 4.95 -6.49 8.30
C PRO A 39 6.12 -5.59 8.67
N TYR A 40 6.91 -5.15 7.67
CA TYR A 40 8.11 -4.34 7.86
C TYR A 40 7.80 -2.85 7.93
N ILE A 41 6.80 -2.39 7.16
CA ILE A 41 6.51 -0.96 7.05
C ILE A 41 5.37 -0.48 7.95
N LYS A 42 4.55 -1.38 8.52
CA LYS A 42 3.32 -1.01 9.26
C LYS A 42 3.53 0.06 10.34
N ASN A 43 4.67 0.02 11.03
CA ASN A 43 5.01 0.96 12.09
C ASN A 43 5.44 2.34 11.54
N TYR A 44 5.86 2.38 10.28
CA TYR A 44 6.33 3.58 9.59
C TYR A 44 5.30 4.11 8.58
N ILE A 45 4.10 3.51 8.48
CA ILE A 45 3.10 3.91 7.48
C ILE A 45 2.75 5.39 7.58
N ASN A 46 2.66 5.96 8.78
CA ASN A 46 2.37 7.39 8.96
C ASN A 46 3.51 8.30 8.49
N GLU A 47 4.75 7.83 8.54
CA GLU A 47 5.92 8.58 8.05
C GLU A 47 6.10 8.42 6.54
N LEU A 48 5.76 7.25 6.00
CA LEU A 48 5.87 6.91 4.59
C LEU A 48 4.71 7.44 3.76
N ALA A 49 3.49 7.43 4.31
CA ALA A 49 2.34 8.05 3.70
C ALA A 49 2.55 9.57 3.77
N ARG A 50 3.24 10.11 2.75
CA ARG A 50 3.44 11.54 2.53
C ARG A 50 2.07 12.17 2.23
N ILE A 51 1.29 12.45 3.26
CA ILE A 51 0.00 13.14 3.22
C ILE A 51 0.20 14.54 3.78
#